data_AF-A0A1I7E306-F1
#
_entry.id   AF-A0A1I7E306-F1
#
_cell.length_a   1.000
_cell.length_b   1.000
_cell.length_c   1.000
_cell.angle_alpha   90.00
_cell.angle_beta   90.00
_cell.angle_gamma   90.00
#
_symmetry.space_group_name_H-M   'P 1'
#
loop_
_entity.id
_entity.type
_entity.pdbx_description
1 polymer ?
#
loop_
_entity_poly.entity_id
_entity_poly.type
_entity_poly.pdbx_seq_one_letter_code
_entity_poly.pdbx_strand_id
1 'polypeptide(L)'
;MEWFPIIVFLVLLALNLQVAFAIAIASLSFFMMSSGVPQELFIQRFVAVTHSFPLLAVPFFILAGVIMNASGITNRLMLLADAFVGHMVGGLAQVNIMLSTLMGGMSGSANADAAMQSKILVPEMTKRGYEAPFSAAVTACSSIISVIIPPGIGLILYGFLGNVSIGRLFAAGFLPGFVLCVGLMLVAGRISTLRGYRPMRDQRASWPERGSAFVHAFWALLMPIGIIGGIRFGFFTPTEAGAAAVIYATIVGIAYRELKLRESAKILLEAAMATAVVMLVIAAAASLGYYFAWHQIPDKISKGLLAITENPILLLLVINLLLLVLGAFIEGGGRADHPDADPCSGDQCGWHRPSPFRDRHGP
;
A
#
# COMPACT_ATOMS: atom_id res chain seq x y z
N MET A 1 32.60 11.08 10.38
CA MET A 1 32.44 10.30 9.13
C MET A 1 31.31 9.30 9.24
N GLU A 2 31.20 8.52 10.32
CA GLU A 2 30.20 7.45 10.44
C GLU A 2 28.75 7.91 10.17
N TRP A 3 28.31 9.04 10.71
CA TRP A 3 26.93 9.54 10.54
C TRP A 3 26.68 10.35 9.27
N PHE A 4 27.73 10.63 8.48
CA PHE A 4 27.63 11.50 7.30
C PHE A 4 26.63 10.98 6.25
N PRO A 5 26.62 9.68 5.87
CA PRO A 5 25.62 9.12 4.95
C PRO A 5 24.17 9.34 5.41
N ILE A 6 23.92 9.26 6.72
CA ILE A 6 22.58 9.47 7.29
C ILE A 6 22.17 10.94 7.17
N ILE A 7 23.10 11.87 7.40
CA ILE A 7 22.84 13.30 7.21
C ILE A 7 22.53 13.60 5.73
N VAL A 8 23.33 13.05 4.81
CA VAL A 8 23.08 13.18 3.36
C VAL A 8 21.69 12.64 3.01
N PHE A 9 21.35 11.45 3.51
CA PHE A 9 20.02 10.86 3.30
C PHE A 9 18.90 11.79 3.78
N LEU A 10 18.98 12.30 5.00
CA LEU A 10 17.96 13.19 5.58
C LEU A 10 17.85 14.52 4.82
N VAL A 11 18.96 15.10 4.37
CA VAL A 11 18.96 16.32 3.56
C VAL A 11 18.30 16.06 2.20
N LEU A 12 18.62 14.94 1.53
CA LEU A 12 18.01 14.60 0.24
C LEU A 12 16.51 14.32 0.37
N LEU A 13 16.07 13.70 1.47
CA LEU A 13 14.64 13.57 1.77
C LEU A 13 13.98 14.93 2.01
N ALA A 14 14.63 15.85 2.74
CA ALA A 14 14.12 17.21 2.95
C ALA A 14 14.00 18.01 1.64
N LEU A 15 14.83 17.69 0.65
CA LEU A 15 14.74 18.23 -0.71
C LEU A 15 13.69 17.52 -1.59
N ASN A 16 12.87 16.63 -1.01
CA ASN A 16 11.85 15.83 -1.71
C ASN A 16 12.42 14.99 -2.86
N LEU A 17 13.67 14.53 -2.75
CA LEU A 17 14.22 13.58 -3.70
C LEU A 17 13.53 12.21 -3.51
N GLN A 18 13.23 11.51 -4.60
CA GLN A 18 12.67 10.16 -4.52
C GLN A 18 13.56 9.25 -3.65
N VAL A 19 12.93 8.53 -2.73
CA VAL A 19 13.59 7.77 -1.64
C VAL A 19 14.71 6.86 -2.16
N ALA A 20 14.49 6.17 -3.29
CA ALA A 20 15.49 5.29 -3.88
C ALA A 20 16.82 6.01 -4.20
N PHE A 21 16.74 7.21 -4.79
CA PHE A 21 17.93 8.03 -5.08
C PHE A 21 18.55 8.59 -3.81
N ALA A 22 17.74 8.98 -2.82
CA ALA A 22 18.26 9.46 -1.54
C ALA A 22 19.10 8.38 -0.84
N ILE A 23 18.62 7.13 -0.81
CA ILE A 23 19.34 5.96 -0.26
C ILE A 23 20.60 5.67 -1.09
N ALA A 24 20.50 5.70 -2.42
CA ALA A 24 21.63 5.39 -3.32
C ALA A 24 22.77 6.41 -3.18
N ILE A 25 22.45 7.71 -3.16
CA ILE A 25 23.45 8.78 -3.02
C ILE A 25 24.06 8.76 -1.61
N ALA A 26 23.23 8.56 -0.58
CA ALA A 26 23.71 8.43 0.79
C ALA A 26 24.68 7.25 0.94
N SER A 27 24.33 6.06 0.42
CA SER A 27 25.22 4.91 0.45
C SER A 27 26.47 5.13 -0.40
N LEU A 28 26.37 5.72 -1.60
CA LEU A 28 27.53 6.06 -2.42
C LEU A 28 28.52 6.97 -1.70
N SER A 29 28.04 7.94 -0.92
CA SER A 29 28.90 8.84 -0.14
C SER A 29 29.80 8.07 0.84
N PHE A 30 29.30 6.99 1.45
CA PHE A 30 30.10 6.11 2.31
C PHE A 30 31.24 5.44 1.55
N PHE A 31 30.96 4.86 0.37
CA PHE A 31 31.97 4.18 -0.45
C PHE A 31 33.01 5.15 -1.02
N MET A 32 32.61 6.39 -1.32
CA MET A 32 33.55 7.44 -1.77
C MET A 32 34.50 7.91 -0.67
N MET A 33 34.02 7.94 0.58
CA MET A 33 34.77 8.52 1.70
C MET A 33 35.57 7.49 2.51
N SER A 34 35.30 6.20 2.32
CA SER A 34 35.93 5.13 3.09
C SER A 34 37.20 4.62 2.41
N SER A 35 38.36 4.89 3.01
CA SER A 35 39.67 4.47 2.48
C SER A 35 39.95 2.95 2.52
N GLY A 36 39.09 2.17 3.18
CA GLY A 36 39.23 0.72 3.34
C GLY A 36 38.19 -0.13 2.60
N VAL A 37 37.27 0.49 1.85
CA VAL A 37 36.19 -0.22 1.15
C VAL A 37 36.29 0.08 -0.34
N PRO A 38 36.49 -0.94 -1.20
CA PRO A 38 36.50 -0.74 -2.65
C PRO A 38 35.20 -0.11 -3.15
N GLN A 39 35.31 0.86 -4.06
CA GLN A 39 34.15 1.58 -4.59
C GLN A 39 33.28 0.68 -5.46
N GLU A 40 33.89 -0.32 -6.10
CA GLU A 40 33.23 -1.35 -6.90
C GLU A 40 32.24 -2.16 -6.07
N LEU A 41 32.46 -2.26 -4.76
CA LEU A 41 31.56 -2.96 -3.85
C LEU A 41 30.19 -2.28 -3.78
N PHE A 42 30.10 -0.97 -4.00
CA PHE A 42 28.82 -0.28 -4.12
C PHE A 42 28.00 -0.86 -5.28
N ILE A 43 28.60 -0.93 -6.47
CA ILE A 43 27.95 -1.44 -7.68
C ILE A 43 27.63 -2.93 -7.50
N GLN A 44 28.57 -3.70 -6.94
CA GLN A 44 28.38 -5.12 -6.68
C GLN A 44 27.19 -5.37 -5.74
N ARG A 45 27.07 -4.62 -4.63
CA ARG A 45 25.95 -4.75 -3.69
C ARG A 45 24.63 -4.34 -4.32
N PHE A 46 24.65 -3.28 -5.12
CA PHE A 46 23.47 -2.77 -5.84
C PHE A 46 22.93 -3.80 -6.83
N VAL A 47 23.81 -4.45 -7.61
CA VAL A 47 23.44 -5.44 -8.63
C VAL A 47 23.16 -6.82 -8.03
N ALA A 48 23.90 -7.27 -7.02
CA ALA A 48 23.75 -8.62 -6.48
C ALA A 48 22.32 -8.95 -6.03
N VAL A 49 21.60 -7.96 -5.49
CA VAL A 49 20.23 -8.15 -5.02
C VAL A 49 19.24 -8.40 -6.18
N THR A 50 19.50 -7.86 -7.37
CA THR A 50 18.61 -8.02 -8.53
C THR A 50 18.63 -9.44 -9.11
N HIS A 51 19.63 -10.24 -8.74
CA HIS A 51 19.76 -11.65 -9.12
C HIS A 51 19.17 -12.63 -8.08
N SER A 52 18.56 -12.12 -7.01
CA SER A 52 17.99 -12.94 -5.94
C SER A 52 16.68 -13.61 -6.38
N PHE A 53 16.67 -14.95 -6.42
CA PHE A 53 15.48 -15.73 -6.77
C PHE A 53 14.25 -15.46 -5.86
N PRO A 54 14.39 -15.32 -4.52
CA PRO A 54 13.28 -14.90 -3.66
C PRO A 54 12.63 -13.56 -4.03
N LEU A 55 13.40 -12.64 -4.63
CA LEU A 55 12.87 -11.32 -5.01
C LEU A 55 12.05 -11.36 -6.30
N LEU A 56 12.08 -12.45 -7.07
CA LEU A 56 11.14 -12.65 -8.19
C LEU A 56 9.68 -12.72 -7.73
N ALA A 57 9.42 -13.04 -6.45
CA ALA A 57 8.08 -12.98 -5.90
C ALA A 57 7.46 -11.57 -6.02
N VAL A 58 8.28 -10.51 -5.87
CA VAL A 58 7.83 -9.11 -5.91
C VAL A 58 7.21 -8.75 -7.27
N PRO A 59 7.90 -8.87 -8.43
CA PRO A 59 7.30 -8.59 -9.73
C PRO A 59 6.11 -9.49 -10.04
N PHE A 60 6.11 -10.75 -9.62
CA PHE A 60 4.98 -11.64 -9.86
C PHE A 60 3.73 -11.22 -9.09
N PHE A 61 3.85 -10.86 -7.80
CA PHE A 61 2.70 -10.37 -7.03
C PHE A 61 2.23 -8.99 -7.51
N ILE A 62 3.14 -8.09 -7.91
CA ILE A 62 2.78 -6.82 -8.54
C ILE A 62 1.98 -7.08 -9.83
N LEU A 63 2.49 -7.93 -10.71
CA LEU A 63 1.83 -8.25 -11.98
C LEU A 63 0.46 -8.92 -11.77
N ALA A 64 0.36 -9.89 -10.86
CA ALA A 64 -0.91 -10.51 -10.50
C ALA A 64 -1.93 -9.45 -10.04
N GLY A 65 -1.49 -8.50 -9.22
CA GLY A 65 -2.32 -7.41 -8.74
C GLY A 65 -2.84 -6.48 -9.83
N VAL A 66 -1.96 -6.03 -10.72
CA VAL A 66 -2.35 -5.19 -11.86
C VAL A 66 -3.33 -5.94 -12.77
N ILE A 67 -3.11 -7.23 -13.03
CA ILE A 67 -4.04 -8.06 -13.82
C ILE A 67 -5.40 -8.16 -13.14
N MET A 68 -5.44 -8.39 -11.82
CA MET A 68 -6.71 -8.47 -11.07
C MET A 68 -7.48 -7.16 -11.08
N ASN A 69 -6.80 -6.04 -10.89
CA ASN A 69 -7.40 -4.71 -10.98
C ASN A 69 -7.97 -4.46 -12.39
N ALA A 70 -7.25 -4.86 -13.44
CA ALA A 70 -7.71 -4.77 -14.82
C ALA A 70 -8.86 -5.75 -15.15
N SER A 71 -9.09 -6.78 -14.33
CA SER A 71 -10.13 -7.81 -14.51
C SER A 71 -11.47 -7.47 -13.83
N GLY A 72 -11.62 -6.24 -13.33
CA GLY A 72 -12.79 -5.71 -12.62
C GLY A 72 -13.16 -6.46 -11.36
N ILE A 73 -12.17 -7.08 -10.72
CA ILE A 73 -12.34 -7.72 -9.42
C ILE A 73 -12.75 -6.70 -8.36
N THR A 74 -12.27 -5.46 -8.45
CA THR A 74 -12.66 -4.35 -7.57
C THR A 74 -14.17 -4.14 -7.49
N ASN A 75 -14.86 -4.11 -8.64
CA ASN A 75 -16.30 -3.92 -8.67
C ASN A 75 -17.05 -5.08 -7.99
N ARG A 76 -16.58 -6.32 -8.20
CA ARG A 76 -17.17 -7.51 -7.58
C ARG A 76 -16.99 -7.51 -6.07
N LEU A 77 -15.82 -7.11 -5.59
CA LEU A 77 -15.56 -6.98 -4.15
C LEU A 77 -16.28 -5.79 -3.53
N MET A 78 -16.52 -4.73 -4.29
CA MET A 78 -17.36 -3.62 -3.84
C MET A 78 -18.81 -4.05 -3.64
N LEU A 79 -19.38 -4.82 -4.57
CA LEU A 79 -20.72 -5.41 -4.42
C LEU A 79 -20.80 -6.34 -3.21
N LEU A 80 -19.76 -7.14 -2.98
CA LEU A 80 -19.67 -7.97 -1.79
C LEU A 80 -19.63 -7.12 -0.51
N ALA A 81 -18.76 -6.12 -0.47
CA ALA A 81 -18.67 -5.20 0.67
C ALA A 81 -20.02 -4.53 0.95
N ASP A 82 -20.71 -4.01 -0.07
CA ASP A 82 -22.05 -3.42 0.08
C ASP A 82 -23.07 -4.39 0.66
N ALA A 83 -23.13 -5.63 0.15
CA ALA A 83 -24.08 -6.63 0.64
C ALA A 83 -23.88 -6.98 2.13
N PHE A 84 -22.64 -6.93 2.63
CA PHE A 84 -22.34 -7.24 4.03
C PHE A 84 -22.48 -6.03 4.95
N VAL A 85 -21.97 -4.86 4.57
CA VAL A 85 -21.83 -3.70 5.48
C VAL A 85 -22.54 -2.43 5.03
N GLY A 86 -23.13 -2.39 3.82
CA GLY A 86 -23.80 -1.19 3.30
C GLY A 86 -25.02 -0.72 4.11
N HIS A 87 -25.64 -1.62 4.87
CA HIS A 87 -26.76 -1.32 5.77
C HIS A 87 -26.34 -0.67 7.11
N MET A 88 -25.04 -0.59 7.40
CA MET A 88 -24.53 0.02 8.62
C MET A 88 -24.57 1.55 8.52
N VAL A 89 -24.54 2.23 9.67
CA VAL A 89 -24.42 3.69 9.73
C VAL A 89 -23.12 4.14 9.07
N GLY A 90 -23.21 5.15 8.19
CA GLY A 90 -22.06 5.53 7.36
C GLY A 90 -21.75 4.49 6.28
N GLY A 91 -22.77 3.84 5.69
CA GLY A 91 -22.60 2.64 4.87
C GLY A 91 -21.53 2.73 3.79
N LEU A 92 -21.39 3.87 3.09
CA LEU A 92 -20.33 4.05 2.10
C LEU A 92 -18.92 4.03 2.71
N ALA A 93 -18.73 4.61 3.90
CA ALA A 93 -17.46 4.56 4.62
C ALA A 93 -17.14 3.12 5.07
N GLN A 94 -18.17 2.37 5.50
CA GLN A 94 -18.01 0.95 5.87
C GLN A 94 -17.65 0.10 4.65
N VAL A 95 -18.30 0.33 3.51
CA VAL A 95 -17.99 -0.32 2.24
C VAL A 95 -16.57 -0.01 1.78
N ASN A 96 -16.10 1.23 1.97
CA ASN A 96 -14.72 1.62 1.67
C ASN A 96 -13.69 0.80 2.48
N ILE A 97 -13.89 0.73 3.81
CA ILE A 97 -13.01 -0.04 4.70
C ILE A 97 -13.04 -1.52 4.36
N MET A 98 -14.23 -2.08 4.15
CA MET A 98 -14.40 -3.48 3.77
C MET A 98 -13.77 -3.77 2.41
N LEU A 99 -13.96 -2.90 1.42
CA LEU A 99 -13.35 -3.04 0.10
C LEU A 99 -11.83 -3.03 0.20
N SER A 100 -11.23 -2.09 0.94
CA SER A 100 -9.78 -2.06 1.17
C SER A 100 -9.27 -3.34 1.85
N THR A 101 -10.06 -3.89 2.79
CA THR A 101 -9.74 -5.16 3.47
C THR A 101 -9.79 -6.34 2.50
N LEU A 102 -10.81 -6.41 1.66
CA LEU A 102 -11.00 -7.47 0.67
C LEU A 102 -10.00 -7.35 -0.49
N MET A 103 -9.59 -6.13 -0.85
CA MET A 103 -8.51 -5.81 -1.78
C MET A 103 -7.12 -6.20 -1.22
N GLY A 104 -7.07 -6.56 0.06
CA GLY A 104 -5.89 -7.02 0.77
C GLY A 104 -5.13 -8.09 0.01
N GLY A 105 -3.85 -7.80 -0.24
CA GLY A 105 -2.95 -8.71 -0.94
C GLY A 105 -3.08 -8.72 -2.45
N MET A 106 -4.08 -8.05 -3.03
CA MET A 106 -4.23 -8.02 -4.49
C MET A 106 -3.58 -6.77 -5.07
N SER A 107 -3.72 -5.59 -4.47
CA SER A 107 -3.27 -4.35 -5.12
C SER A 107 -1.77 -4.06 -5.02
N GLY A 108 -1.05 -4.72 -4.10
CA GLY A 108 0.39 -4.55 -3.91
C GLY A 108 0.87 -3.16 -3.44
N SER A 109 0.01 -2.13 -3.48
CA SER A 109 0.34 -0.73 -3.14
C SER A 109 -0.85 -0.01 -2.50
N ALA A 110 -0.65 0.46 -1.26
CA ALA A 110 -1.64 1.25 -0.53
C ALA A 110 -1.93 2.60 -1.20
N ASN A 111 -0.94 3.19 -1.87
CA ASN A 111 -1.09 4.45 -2.60
C ASN A 111 -1.90 4.27 -3.90
N ALA A 112 -1.67 3.15 -4.61
CA ALA A 112 -2.45 2.82 -5.79
C ALA A 112 -3.92 2.54 -5.40
N ASP A 113 -4.14 1.83 -4.30
CA ASP A 113 -5.49 1.60 -3.75
C ASP A 113 -6.17 2.88 -3.32
N ALA A 114 -5.47 3.76 -2.59
CA ALA A 114 -6.02 5.04 -2.20
C ALA A 114 -6.43 5.86 -3.43
N ALA A 115 -5.58 5.93 -4.46
CA ALA A 115 -5.87 6.66 -5.69
C ALA A 115 -7.07 6.08 -6.46
N MET A 116 -7.11 4.76 -6.60
CA MET A 116 -8.19 4.06 -7.31
C MET A 116 -9.52 4.15 -6.55
N GLN A 117 -9.52 3.84 -5.26
CA GLN A 117 -10.72 3.91 -4.43
C GLN A 117 -11.21 5.34 -4.27
N SER A 118 -10.31 6.33 -4.21
CA SER A 118 -10.71 7.75 -4.16
C SER A 118 -11.46 8.16 -5.42
N LYS A 119 -11.04 7.72 -6.61
CA LYS A 119 -11.73 8.04 -7.88
C LYS A 119 -13.14 7.44 -7.95
N ILE A 120 -13.40 6.34 -7.25
CA ILE A 120 -14.68 5.63 -7.32
C ILE A 120 -15.61 6.02 -6.14
N LEU A 121 -15.10 5.99 -4.91
CA LEU A 121 -15.90 6.12 -3.69
C LEU A 121 -16.06 7.57 -3.22
N VAL A 122 -15.03 8.41 -3.30
CA VAL A 122 -15.09 9.79 -2.75
C VAL A 122 -16.14 10.66 -3.48
N PRO A 123 -16.27 10.63 -4.83
CA PRO A 123 -17.35 11.31 -5.52
C PRO A 123 -18.73 10.83 -5.09
N GLU A 124 -18.92 9.52 -4.94
CA GLU A 124 -20.20 8.93 -4.53
C GLU A 124 -20.55 9.29 -3.07
N MET A 125 -19.56 9.29 -2.17
CA MET A 125 -19.71 9.76 -0.80
C MET A 125 -20.13 11.23 -0.76
N THR A 126 -19.45 12.09 -1.52
CA THR A 126 -19.78 13.53 -1.58
C THR A 126 -21.20 13.76 -2.10
N LYS A 127 -21.63 13.03 -3.14
CA LYS A 127 -23.01 13.09 -3.66
C LYS A 127 -24.07 12.70 -2.62
N ARG A 128 -23.73 11.81 -1.68
CA ARG A 128 -24.61 11.40 -0.59
C ARG A 128 -24.47 12.24 0.68
N GLY A 129 -23.78 13.38 0.60
CA GLY A 129 -23.67 14.35 1.69
C GLY A 129 -22.54 14.09 2.69
N TYR A 130 -21.57 13.23 2.35
CA TYR A 130 -20.35 13.09 3.15
C TYR A 130 -19.44 14.29 2.90
N GLU A 131 -18.75 14.74 3.94
CA GLU A 131 -17.75 15.80 3.80
C GLU A 131 -16.51 15.26 3.07
N ALA A 132 -16.01 16.01 2.07
CA ALA A 132 -14.83 15.61 1.30
C ALA A 132 -13.59 15.29 2.18
N PRO A 133 -13.27 16.04 3.25
CA PRO A 133 -12.17 15.68 4.16
C PRO A 133 -12.36 14.33 4.83
N PHE A 134 -13.58 13.98 5.24
CA PHE A 134 -13.86 12.68 5.87
C PHE A 134 -13.76 11.54 4.84
N SER A 135 -14.30 11.74 3.63
CA SER A 135 -14.20 10.77 2.55
C SER A 135 -12.75 10.50 2.13
N ALA A 136 -11.92 11.54 2.05
CA ALA A 136 -10.50 11.39 1.77
C ALA A 136 -9.78 10.67 2.92
N ALA A 137 -10.03 11.06 4.17
CA ALA A 137 -9.39 10.48 5.34
C ALA A 137 -9.71 8.98 5.50
N VAL A 138 -10.99 8.58 5.36
CA VAL A 138 -11.35 7.16 5.49
C VAL A 138 -10.70 6.32 4.40
N THR A 139 -10.67 6.82 3.16
CA THR A 139 -10.05 6.12 2.01
C THR A 139 -8.55 5.96 2.19
N ALA A 140 -7.87 7.03 2.63
CA ALA A 140 -6.42 7.00 2.87
C ALA A 140 -6.05 6.07 4.03
N CYS A 141 -6.81 6.08 5.13
CA CYS A 141 -6.55 5.18 6.26
C CYS A 141 -6.87 3.72 5.94
N SER A 142 -7.95 3.45 5.21
CA SER A 142 -8.35 2.07 4.92
C SER A 142 -7.44 1.40 3.91
N SER A 143 -6.90 2.13 2.92
CA SER A 143 -6.00 1.56 1.91
C SER A 143 -4.74 0.96 2.52
N ILE A 144 -4.31 1.40 3.71
CA ILE A 144 -3.17 0.81 4.43
C ILE A 144 -3.44 -0.66 4.82
N ILE A 145 -4.70 -1.05 5.03
CA ILE A 145 -5.06 -2.45 5.32
C ILE A 145 -4.65 -3.36 4.15
N SER A 146 -4.71 -2.86 2.92
CA SER A 146 -4.55 -3.71 1.73
C SER A 146 -3.14 -4.28 1.58
N VAL A 147 -2.13 -3.56 2.06
CA VAL A 147 -0.73 -4.00 2.06
C VAL A 147 -0.34 -4.81 3.29
N ILE A 148 -1.19 -4.81 4.33
CA ILE A 148 -1.01 -5.60 5.56
C ILE A 148 -1.57 -7.01 5.36
N ILE A 149 -2.76 -7.11 4.77
CA ILE A 149 -3.38 -8.41 4.45
C ILE A 149 -2.60 -9.01 3.27
N PRO A 150 -2.09 -10.25 3.40
CA PRO A 150 -1.17 -10.80 2.40
C PRO A 150 -1.83 -11.18 1.07
N PRO A 151 -1.03 -11.25 -0.03
CA PRO A 151 0.42 -11.01 -0.09
C PRO A 151 0.81 -9.52 -0.09
N GLY A 152 1.51 -9.07 0.96
CA GLY A 152 2.06 -7.73 1.06
C GLY A 152 3.54 -7.71 0.67
N ILE A 153 3.94 -6.84 -0.25
CA ILE A 153 5.34 -6.74 -0.73
C ILE A 153 6.30 -6.45 0.44
N GLY A 154 5.92 -5.57 1.36
CA GLY A 154 6.72 -5.25 2.53
C GLY A 154 7.02 -6.47 3.42
N LEU A 155 6.08 -7.41 3.55
CA LEU A 155 6.28 -8.65 4.30
C LEU A 155 7.28 -9.58 3.60
N ILE A 156 7.28 -9.61 2.27
CA ILE A 156 8.27 -10.39 1.49
C ILE A 156 9.68 -9.82 1.72
N LEU A 157 9.82 -8.49 1.64
CA LEU A 157 11.11 -7.82 1.84
C LEU A 157 11.63 -8.00 3.27
N TYR A 158 10.75 -7.84 4.27
CA TYR A 158 11.12 -8.11 5.66
C TYR A 158 11.51 -9.57 5.87
N GLY A 159 10.77 -10.52 5.28
CA GLY A 159 11.09 -11.94 5.32
C GLY A 159 12.46 -12.27 4.72
N PHE A 160 12.76 -11.68 3.57
CA PHE A 160 14.03 -11.85 2.89
C PHE A 160 15.21 -11.24 3.67
N LEU A 161 15.10 -9.97 4.07
CA LEU A 161 16.18 -9.25 4.76
C LEU A 161 16.40 -9.74 6.18
N GLY A 162 15.33 -10.05 6.90
CA GLY A 162 15.36 -10.57 8.27
C GLY A 162 15.60 -12.08 8.34
N ASN A 163 15.68 -12.76 7.19
CA ASN A 163 15.79 -14.22 7.09
C ASN A 163 14.71 -14.96 7.93
N VAL A 164 13.48 -14.44 7.90
CA VAL A 164 12.32 -15.02 8.58
C VAL A 164 11.33 -15.58 7.57
N SER A 165 10.55 -16.57 7.99
CA SER A 165 9.60 -17.26 7.09
C SER A 165 8.51 -16.32 6.58
N ILE A 166 8.50 -16.06 5.26
CA ILE A 166 7.46 -15.29 4.57
C ILE A 166 6.08 -15.90 4.79
N GLY A 167 5.96 -17.23 4.78
CA GLY A 167 4.68 -17.91 5.05
C GLY A 167 4.14 -17.63 6.45
N ARG A 168 5.01 -17.52 7.47
CA ARG A 168 4.59 -17.13 8.83
C ARG A 168 4.19 -15.66 8.89
N LEU A 169 4.91 -14.77 8.19
CA LEU A 169 4.56 -13.36 8.11
C LEU A 169 3.20 -13.17 7.44
N PHE A 170 2.93 -13.91 6.37
CA PHE A 170 1.64 -13.88 5.70
C PHE A 170 0.52 -14.34 6.65
N ALA A 171 0.67 -15.50 7.29
CA ALA A 171 -0.31 -15.95 8.27
C ALA A 171 -0.52 -14.93 9.41
N ALA A 172 0.57 -14.31 9.89
CA ALA A 172 0.52 -13.29 10.92
C ALA A 172 -0.17 -12.00 10.49
N GLY A 173 -0.13 -11.63 9.20
CA GLY A 173 -0.71 -10.39 8.67
C GLY A 173 -2.24 -10.30 8.72
N PHE A 174 -2.94 -11.44 8.77
CA PHE A 174 -4.41 -11.46 8.88
C PHE A 174 -4.93 -10.83 10.17
N LEU A 175 -4.32 -11.17 11.31
CA LEU A 175 -4.76 -10.66 12.60
C LEU A 175 -4.69 -9.12 12.68
N PRO A 176 -3.55 -8.46 12.41
CA PRO A 176 -3.48 -7.00 12.43
C PRO A 176 -4.36 -6.37 11.34
N GLY A 177 -4.46 -6.97 10.14
CA GLY A 177 -5.37 -6.49 9.10
C GLY A 177 -6.83 -6.50 9.54
N PHE A 178 -7.28 -7.58 10.19
CA PHE A 178 -8.63 -7.69 10.73
C PHE A 178 -8.86 -6.71 11.89
N VAL A 179 -7.91 -6.58 12.81
CA VAL A 179 -7.99 -5.62 13.92
C VAL A 179 -8.11 -4.18 13.40
N LEU A 180 -7.34 -3.82 12.37
CA LEU A 180 -7.42 -2.52 11.72
C LEU A 180 -8.76 -2.31 11.00
N CYS A 181 -9.26 -3.32 10.28
CA CYS A 181 -10.57 -3.29 9.65
C CYS A 181 -11.67 -2.99 10.68
N VAL A 182 -11.75 -3.79 11.74
CA VAL A 182 -12.75 -3.60 12.81
C VAL A 182 -12.56 -2.26 13.51
N GLY A 183 -11.33 -1.88 13.85
CA GLY A 183 -11.03 -0.60 14.49
C GLY A 183 -11.47 0.60 13.66
N LEU A 184 -11.15 0.61 12.36
CA LEU A 184 -11.58 1.67 11.44
C LEU A 184 -13.09 1.66 11.22
N MET A 185 -13.74 0.49 11.13
CA MET A 185 -15.20 0.40 11.01
C MET A 185 -15.90 1.00 12.24
N LEU A 186 -15.38 0.75 13.44
CA LEU A 186 -15.92 1.32 14.69
C LEU A 186 -15.75 2.85 14.71
N VAL A 187 -14.56 3.36 14.38
CA VAL A 187 -14.29 4.81 14.33
C VAL A 187 -15.15 5.50 13.27
N ALA A 188 -15.18 4.95 12.06
CA ALA A 188 -15.99 5.49 10.96
C ALA A 188 -17.49 5.46 11.29
N GLY A 189 -17.98 4.38 11.93
CA GLY A 189 -19.36 4.27 12.36
C GLY A 189 -19.73 5.29 13.44
N ARG A 190 -18.84 5.51 14.41
CA ARG A 190 -19.03 6.54 15.46
C ARG A 190 -19.06 7.94 14.87
N ILE A 191 -18.11 8.29 14.01
CA ILE A 191 -18.08 9.60 13.33
C ILE A 191 -19.31 9.78 12.45
N SER A 192 -19.70 8.75 11.71
CA SER A 192 -20.89 8.77 10.85
C SER A 192 -22.18 8.97 11.63
N THR A 193 -22.29 8.38 12.82
CA THR A 193 -23.43 8.58 13.72
C THR A 193 -23.48 10.02 14.24
N LEU A 194 -22.32 10.57 14.65
CA LEU A 194 -22.22 11.95 15.15
C LEU A 194 -22.53 12.99 14.08
N ARG A 195 -22.18 12.70 12.82
CA ARG A 195 -22.40 13.59 11.67
C ARG A 195 -23.69 13.32 10.91
N GLY A 196 -24.47 12.33 11.32
CA GLY A 196 -25.76 12.00 10.70
C GLY A 196 -25.66 11.39 9.28
N TYR A 197 -24.55 10.73 8.94
CA TYR A 197 -24.42 10.07 7.64
C TYR A 197 -25.32 8.83 7.56
N ARG A 198 -26.10 8.75 6.48
CA ARG A 198 -27.08 7.67 6.29
C ARG A 198 -26.41 6.36 5.85
N PRO A 199 -27.04 5.21 6.17
CA PRO A 199 -26.71 3.94 5.53
C PRO A 199 -26.75 4.03 4.01
N MET A 200 -25.94 3.19 3.34
CA MET A 200 -26.00 3.05 1.89
C MET A 200 -27.24 2.27 1.45
N ARG A 201 -27.70 1.36 2.31
CA ARG A 201 -28.89 0.52 2.13
C ARG A 201 -29.85 0.71 3.30
N ASP A 202 -31.13 0.88 3.02
CA ASP A 202 -32.16 1.03 4.06
C ASP A 202 -32.40 -0.26 4.83
N GLN A 203 -32.19 -1.41 4.18
CA GLN A 203 -32.34 -2.73 4.78
C GLN A 203 -31.11 -3.60 4.53
N ARG A 204 -30.92 -4.59 5.41
CA ARG A 204 -29.90 -5.63 5.23
C ARG A 204 -30.15 -6.38 3.93
N ALA A 205 -29.08 -6.60 3.16
CA ALA A 205 -29.14 -7.50 2.01
C ALA A 205 -29.64 -8.88 2.47
N SER A 206 -30.52 -9.46 1.66
CA SER A 206 -31.07 -10.79 1.93
C SER A 206 -29.98 -11.87 1.87
N TRP A 207 -30.19 -13.01 2.53
CA TRP A 207 -29.25 -14.14 2.44
C TRP A 207 -28.99 -14.61 0.99
N PRO A 208 -30.01 -14.71 0.11
CA PRO A 208 -29.78 -15.00 -1.31
C PRO A 208 -28.92 -13.94 -2.01
N GLU A 209 -29.10 -12.67 -1.70
CA GLU A 209 -28.31 -11.57 -2.28
C GLU A 209 -26.85 -11.63 -1.82
N ARG A 210 -26.61 -11.89 -0.53
CA ARG A 210 -25.25 -12.10 0.01
C ARG A 210 -24.56 -13.31 -0.61
N GLY A 211 -25.29 -14.42 -0.76
CA GLY A 211 -24.78 -15.62 -1.42
C GLY A 211 -24.42 -15.34 -2.88
N SER A 212 -25.28 -14.62 -3.61
CA SER A 212 -25.00 -14.19 -4.97
C SER A 212 -23.74 -13.33 -5.03
N ALA A 213 -23.64 -12.28 -4.20
CA ALA A 213 -22.46 -11.42 -4.16
C ALA A 213 -21.18 -12.20 -3.84
N PHE A 214 -21.25 -13.17 -2.91
CA PHE A 214 -20.13 -14.04 -2.57
C PHE A 214 -19.70 -14.91 -3.76
N VAL A 215 -20.64 -15.50 -4.50
CA VAL A 215 -20.33 -16.29 -5.70
C VAL A 215 -19.64 -15.44 -6.78
N HIS A 216 -20.09 -14.19 -6.98
CA HIS A 216 -19.45 -13.28 -7.93
C HIS A 216 -18.03 -12.89 -7.50
N ALA A 217 -17.79 -12.75 -6.20
CA ALA A 217 -16.49 -12.43 -5.61
C ALA A 217 -15.60 -13.65 -5.32
N PHE A 218 -16.11 -14.87 -5.46
CA PHE A 218 -15.46 -16.09 -5.01
C PHE A 218 -14.05 -16.26 -5.57
N TRP A 219 -13.88 -16.02 -6.87
CA TRP A 219 -12.57 -16.11 -7.54
C TRP A 219 -11.58 -15.04 -7.06
N ALA A 220 -12.06 -13.87 -6.63
CA ALA A 220 -11.17 -12.87 -6.04
C ALA A 220 -10.65 -13.34 -4.66
N LEU A 221 -11.55 -13.83 -3.81
CA LEU A 221 -11.23 -14.26 -2.45
C LEU A 221 -10.39 -15.55 -2.40
N LEU A 222 -10.53 -16.40 -3.41
CA LEU A 222 -9.78 -17.64 -3.49
C LEU A 222 -8.28 -17.40 -3.69
N MET A 223 -7.87 -16.28 -4.30
CA MET A 223 -6.44 -16.02 -4.52
C MET A 223 -5.65 -15.83 -3.22
N PRO A 224 -5.97 -14.87 -2.32
CA PRO A 224 -5.22 -14.73 -1.06
C PRO A 224 -5.21 -16.02 -0.23
N ILE A 225 -6.36 -16.71 -0.16
CA ILE A 225 -6.50 -17.98 0.57
C ILE A 225 -5.63 -19.08 -0.06
N GLY A 226 -5.63 -19.19 -1.39
CA GLY A 226 -4.87 -20.19 -2.13
C GLY A 226 -3.37 -19.98 -2.04
N ILE A 227 -2.89 -18.74 -2.13
CA ILE A 227 -1.47 -18.39 -1.96
C ILE A 227 -1.01 -18.79 -0.55
N ILE A 228 -1.76 -18.39 0.47
CA ILE A 228 -1.34 -18.58 1.86
C ILE A 228 -1.46 -20.05 2.26
N GLY A 229 -2.54 -20.72 1.86
CA GLY A 229 -2.68 -22.16 2.03
C GLY A 229 -1.55 -22.91 1.34
N GLY A 230 -1.29 -22.60 0.07
CA GLY A 230 -0.21 -23.21 -0.72
C GLY A 230 1.17 -23.07 -0.07
N ILE A 231 1.52 -21.86 0.38
CA ILE A 231 2.79 -21.62 1.08
C ILE A 231 2.83 -22.31 2.44
N ARG A 232 1.73 -22.28 3.20
CA ARG A 232 1.68 -22.83 4.57
C ARG A 232 1.75 -24.35 4.62
N PHE A 233 1.16 -25.02 3.63
CA PHE A 233 1.21 -26.47 3.47
C PHE A 233 2.43 -26.94 2.66
N GLY A 234 3.28 -26.03 2.20
CA GLY A 234 4.53 -26.34 1.52
C GLY A 234 4.37 -26.78 0.06
N PHE A 235 3.21 -26.50 -0.56
CA PHE A 235 3.01 -26.74 -2.00
C PHE A 235 3.80 -25.76 -2.86
N PHE A 236 4.00 -24.53 -2.38
CA PHE A 236 4.70 -23.47 -3.11
C PHE A 236 5.66 -22.71 -2.20
N THR A 237 6.80 -22.32 -2.76
CA THR A 237 7.59 -21.19 -2.26
C THR A 237 6.89 -19.87 -2.58
N PRO A 238 7.26 -18.74 -1.94
CA PRO A 238 6.67 -17.43 -2.26
C PRO A 238 6.80 -17.04 -3.73
N THR A 239 7.92 -17.38 -4.39
CA THR A 239 8.14 -17.10 -5.81
C THR A 239 7.21 -17.94 -6.69
N GLU A 240 7.08 -19.24 -6.42
CA GLU A 240 6.16 -20.13 -7.15
C GLU A 240 4.70 -19.72 -6.94
N ALA A 241 4.34 -19.30 -5.72
CA ALA A 241 3.02 -18.81 -5.40
C ALA A 241 2.69 -17.51 -6.17
N GLY A 242 3.68 -16.61 -6.32
CA GLY A 242 3.55 -15.43 -7.17
C GLY A 242 3.30 -15.79 -8.63
N ALA A 243 4.08 -16.71 -9.20
CA ALA A 243 3.89 -17.18 -10.57
C ALA A 243 2.50 -17.84 -10.76
N ALA A 244 2.08 -18.67 -9.82
CA ALA A 244 0.74 -19.27 -9.80
C ALA A 244 -0.36 -18.20 -9.71
N ALA A 245 -0.15 -17.14 -8.92
CA ALA A 245 -1.08 -16.02 -8.81
C ALA A 245 -1.24 -15.26 -10.13
N VAL A 246 -0.16 -15.05 -10.90
CA VAL A 246 -0.22 -14.42 -12.23
C VAL A 246 -1.04 -15.27 -13.20
N ILE A 247 -0.79 -16.59 -13.23
CA ILE A 247 -1.53 -17.54 -14.07
C ILE A 247 -3.01 -17.50 -13.68
N TYR A 248 -3.30 -17.59 -12.39
CA TYR A 248 -4.65 -17.55 -11.85
C TYR A 248 -5.38 -16.23 -12.19
N ALA A 249 -4.73 -15.09 -11.97
CA ALA A 249 -5.28 -13.76 -12.30
C ALA A 249 -5.64 -13.66 -13.78
N THR A 250 -4.76 -14.18 -14.64
CA THR A 250 -4.97 -14.19 -16.09
C THR A 250 -6.16 -15.06 -16.47
N ILE A 251 -6.27 -16.27 -15.93
CA ILE A 251 -7.41 -17.17 -16.17
C ILE A 251 -8.72 -16.52 -15.72
N VAL A 252 -8.75 -15.93 -14.52
CA VAL A 252 -9.95 -15.27 -13.97
C VAL A 252 -10.35 -14.07 -14.82
N GLY A 253 -9.41 -13.24 -15.24
CA GLY A 253 -9.71 -12.08 -16.08
C GLY A 253 -10.19 -12.44 -17.49
N ILE A 254 -9.70 -13.55 -18.06
CA ILE A 254 -10.23 -14.11 -19.31
C ILE A 254 -11.64 -14.67 -19.09
N ALA A 255 -11.86 -15.42 -18.01
CA ALA A 255 -13.16 -16.00 -17.68
C ALA A 255 -14.24 -14.92 -17.49
N TYR A 256 -13.88 -13.78 -16.90
CA TYR A 256 -14.76 -12.62 -16.78
C TYR A 256 -14.91 -11.78 -18.05
N ARG A 257 -14.12 -12.07 -19.11
CA ARG A 257 -14.10 -11.34 -20.39
C ARG A 257 -13.76 -9.85 -20.25
N GLU A 258 -13.04 -9.49 -19.20
CA GLU A 258 -12.62 -8.11 -18.94
C GLU A 258 -11.20 -7.84 -19.43
N LEU A 259 -10.35 -8.88 -19.44
CA LEU A 259 -9.01 -8.76 -20.03
C LEU A 259 -9.07 -8.72 -21.54
N LYS A 260 -8.86 -7.53 -22.12
CA LYS A 260 -8.65 -7.36 -23.56
C LYS A 260 -7.18 -7.56 -23.89
N LEU A 261 -6.88 -8.41 -24.88
CA LEU A 261 -5.51 -8.63 -25.35
C LEU A 261 -4.80 -7.32 -25.75
N ARG A 262 -5.57 -6.32 -26.22
CA ARG A 262 -5.07 -4.98 -26.59
C ARG A 262 -4.55 -4.18 -25.40
N GLU A 263 -5.01 -4.47 -24.19
CA GLU A 263 -4.62 -3.77 -22.95
C GLU A 263 -3.44 -4.49 -22.25
N SER A 264 -3.02 -5.66 -22.73
CA SER A 264 -1.91 -6.44 -22.16
C SER A 264 -0.60 -5.64 -22.07
N ALA A 265 -0.27 -4.85 -23.10
CA ALA A 265 0.92 -4.00 -23.10
C ALA A 265 0.86 -2.92 -22.00
N LYS A 266 -0.33 -2.36 -21.75
CA LYS A 266 -0.55 -1.37 -20.69
C LYS A 266 -0.39 -2.01 -19.31
N ILE A 267 -0.99 -3.19 -19.11
CA ILE A 267 -0.89 -3.97 -17.86
C ILE A 267 0.57 -4.33 -17.56
N LEU A 268 1.30 -4.82 -18.57
CA LEU A 268 2.71 -5.16 -18.43
C LEU A 268 3.58 -3.93 -18.15
N LEU A 269 3.31 -2.81 -18.81
CA LEU A 269 4.03 -1.56 -18.58
C LEU A 269 3.80 -1.04 -17.16
N GLU A 270 2.57 -1.06 -16.68
CA GLU A 270 2.22 -0.64 -15.32
C GLU A 270 2.89 -1.52 -14.27
N ALA A 271 2.85 -2.85 -14.46
CA ALA A 271 3.54 -3.80 -13.59
C ALA A 271 5.07 -3.63 -13.63
N ALA A 272 5.64 -3.37 -14.81
CA ALA A 272 7.07 -3.14 -14.98
C ALA A 272 7.52 -1.84 -14.31
N MET A 273 6.76 -0.75 -14.42
CA MET A 273 7.04 0.52 -13.75
C MET A 273 6.98 0.37 -12.23
N ALA A 274 5.92 -0.26 -11.70
CA ALA A 274 5.79 -0.50 -10.26
C ALA A 274 6.93 -1.39 -9.74
N THR A 275 7.29 -2.43 -10.49
CA THR A 275 8.44 -3.29 -10.17
C THR A 275 9.75 -2.52 -10.19
N ALA A 276 9.98 -1.67 -11.19
CA ALA A 276 11.22 -0.89 -11.31
C ALA A 276 11.43 0.04 -10.11
N VAL A 277 10.37 0.73 -9.66
CA VAL A 277 10.42 1.60 -8.48
C VAL A 277 10.80 0.80 -7.23
N VAL A 278 10.13 -0.34 -7.00
CA VAL A 278 10.40 -1.19 -5.83
C VAL A 278 11.80 -1.79 -5.88
N MET A 279 12.22 -2.33 -7.02
CA MET A 279 13.55 -2.93 -7.20
C MET A 279 14.68 -1.90 -7.05
N LEU A 280 14.46 -0.65 -7.48
CA LEU A 280 15.44 0.42 -7.29
C LEU A 280 15.63 0.75 -5.80
N VAL A 281 14.55 0.78 -5.02
CA VAL A 281 14.62 0.97 -3.56
C VAL A 281 15.40 -0.19 -2.92
N ILE A 282 15.13 -1.43 -3.31
CA ILE A 282 15.80 -2.62 -2.77
C ILE A 282 17.30 -2.61 -3.11
N ALA A 283 17.66 -2.28 -4.36
CA ALA A 283 19.05 -2.18 -4.80
C ALA A 283 19.83 -1.12 -4.03
N ALA A 284 19.24 0.08 -3.87
CA ALA A 284 19.84 1.14 -3.07
C ALA A 284 19.98 0.73 -1.59
N ALA A 285 18.93 0.11 -1.02
CA ALA A 285 18.92 -0.33 0.38
C ALA A 285 19.95 -1.43 0.65
N ALA A 286 20.24 -2.31 -0.31
CA ALA A 286 21.29 -3.33 -0.17
C ALA A 286 22.68 -2.70 0.03
N SER A 287 22.99 -1.64 -0.73
CA SER A 287 24.25 -0.89 -0.56
C SER A 287 24.29 -0.12 0.75
N LEU A 288 23.19 0.49 1.18
CA LEU A 288 23.10 1.16 2.49
C LEU A 288 23.20 0.16 3.66
N GLY A 289 22.63 -1.05 3.50
CA GLY A 289 22.71 -2.11 4.50
C GLY A 289 24.14 -2.57 4.76
N TYR A 290 25.01 -2.56 3.73
CA TYR A 290 26.43 -2.82 3.91
C TYR A 290 27.10 -1.77 4.79
N TYR A 291 26.79 -0.49 4.59
CA TYR A 291 27.26 0.61 5.45
C TYR A 291 26.82 0.42 6.91
N PHE A 292 25.55 0.06 7.14
CA PHE A 292 25.04 -0.22 8.50
C PHE A 292 25.78 -1.38 9.17
N ALA A 293 26.04 -2.45 8.44
CA ALA A 293 26.79 -3.60 8.93
C ALA A 293 28.25 -3.24 9.24
N TRP A 294 28.91 -2.48 8.34
CA TRP A 294 30.31 -2.08 8.49
C TRP A 294 30.56 -1.25 9.75
N HIS A 295 29.69 -0.27 10.04
CA HIS A 295 29.80 0.58 11.23
C HIS A 295 29.12 0.00 12.48
N GLN A 296 28.57 -1.22 12.39
CA GLN A 296 27.82 -1.88 13.46
C GLN A 296 26.71 -0.97 14.02
N ILE A 297 26.04 -0.23 13.13
CA ILE A 297 24.97 0.71 13.52
C ILE A 297 23.81 -0.03 14.22
N PRO A 298 23.34 -1.20 13.75
CA PRO A 298 22.31 -1.97 14.45
C PRO A 298 22.69 -2.34 15.89
N ASP A 299 23.96 -2.70 16.15
CA ASP A 299 24.43 -3.05 17.50
C ASP A 299 24.51 -1.82 18.41
N LYS A 300 24.97 -0.68 17.88
CA LYS A 300 24.99 0.60 18.60
C LYS A 300 23.58 1.05 18.98
N ILE A 301 22.62 0.97 18.04
CA ILE A 301 21.21 1.28 18.29
C ILE A 301 20.63 0.32 19.33
N SER A 302 20.89 -0.98 19.20
CA SER A 302 20.37 -2.00 20.12
C SER A 302 20.87 -1.78 21.55
N LYS A 303 22.16 -1.49 21.74
CA LYS A 303 22.73 -1.13 23.05
C LYS A 303 22.12 0.15 23.62
N GLY A 304 21.90 1.16 22.78
CA GLY A 304 21.24 2.41 23.17
C GLY A 304 19.79 2.20 23.62
N LEU A 305 19.04 1.36 22.92
CA LEU A 305 17.66 1.02 23.29
C LEU A 305 17.59 0.19 24.59
N LEU A 306 18.48 -0.79 24.75
CA LEU A 306 18.54 -1.61 25.97
C LEU A 306 18.99 -0.81 27.21
N ALA A 307 19.76 0.28 27.01
CA ALA A 307 20.08 1.20 28.09
C ALA A 307 18.86 2.01 28.59
N ILE A 308 17.81 2.14 27.77
CA ILE A 308 16.55 2.80 28.15
C ILE A 308 15.64 1.82 28.89
N THR A 309 15.49 0.60 28.38
CA THR A 309 14.57 -0.40 28.95
C THR A 309 14.94 -1.82 28.56
N GLU A 310 14.84 -2.73 29.53
CA GLU A 310 14.89 -4.18 29.32
C GLU A 310 13.48 -4.80 29.19
N ASN A 311 12.42 -4.05 29.54
CA ASN A 311 11.04 -4.53 29.41
C ASN A 311 10.68 -4.69 27.91
N PRO A 312 10.35 -5.91 27.44
CA PRO A 312 10.08 -6.17 26.03
C PRO A 312 8.93 -5.35 25.44
N ILE A 313 7.88 -5.08 26.23
CA ILE A 313 6.71 -4.30 25.78
C ILE A 313 7.09 -2.84 25.61
N LEU A 314 7.84 -2.27 26.57
CA LEU A 314 8.27 -0.88 26.49
C LEU A 314 9.27 -0.69 25.33
N LEU A 315 10.17 -1.65 25.13
CA LEU A 315 11.09 -1.67 23.99
C LEU A 315 10.33 -1.67 22.65
N LEU A 316 9.34 -2.54 22.50
CA LEU A 316 8.49 -2.57 21.30
C LEU A 316 7.73 -1.25 21.09
N LEU A 317 7.27 -0.60 22.15
CA LEU A 317 6.57 0.68 22.05
C LEU A 317 7.51 1.79 21.56
N VAL A 318 8.74 1.86 22.09
CA VAL A 318 9.78 2.81 21.64
C VAL A 318 10.12 2.58 20.16
N ILE A 319 10.30 1.32 19.75
CA ILE A 319 10.57 0.96 18.36
C ILE A 319 9.39 1.38 17.46
N ASN A 320 8.15 1.10 17.85
CA ASN A 320 6.97 1.49 17.08
C ASN A 320 6.85 3.02 16.95
N LEU A 321 7.12 3.78 18.02
CA LEU A 321 7.11 5.24 17.97
C LEU A 321 8.18 5.78 17.01
N LEU A 322 9.39 5.22 17.08
CA LEU A 322 10.48 5.58 16.17
C LEU A 322 10.13 5.25 14.71
N LEU A 323 9.57 4.06 14.45
CA LEU A 323 9.13 3.64 13.12
C LEU A 323 7.98 4.51 12.60
N LEU A 324 7.07 4.95 13.47
CA LEU A 324 5.96 5.84 13.10
C LEU A 324 6.47 7.22 12.67
N VAL A 325 7.41 7.80 13.43
CA VAL A 325 8.02 9.08 13.07
C VAL A 325 8.82 8.96 11.76
N LEU A 326 9.67 7.95 11.63
CA LEU A 326 10.46 7.73 10.40
C LEU A 326 9.58 7.44 9.19
N GLY A 327 8.54 6.62 9.37
CA GLY A 327 7.59 6.27 8.32
C GLY A 327 6.86 7.48 7.76
N ALA A 328 6.47 8.44 8.63
CA ALA A 328 5.83 9.67 8.19
C ALA A 328 6.71 10.51 7.24
N PHE A 329 8.04 10.51 7.43
CA PHE A 329 8.98 11.22 6.55
C PHE A 329 9.25 10.49 5.23
N ILE A 330 9.34 9.16 5.24
CA ILE A 330 9.57 8.35 4.02
C ILE A 330 8.32 8.36 3.12
N GLU A 331 7.15 8.29 3.76
CA GLU A 331 5.78 8.50 3.29
C GLU A 331 5.57 9.67 2.30
N GLY A 332 5.95 10.86 2.80
CA GLY A 332 5.52 12.15 2.26
C GLY A 332 6.18 12.58 0.94
N GLY A 333 7.13 11.81 0.41
CA GLY A 333 7.89 12.18 -0.79
C GLY A 333 7.24 11.82 -2.14
N GLY A 334 6.04 11.22 -2.14
CA GLY A 334 5.36 10.80 -3.37
C GLY A 334 4.70 11.96 -4.11
N ARG A 335 5.29 12.43 -5.21
CA ARG A 335 4.62 13.33 -6.16
C ARG A 335 3.38 12.65 -6.73
N ALA A 336 2.21 13.26 -6.51
CA ALA A 336 0.99 12.97 -7.24
C ALA A 336 1.04 13.62 -8.64
N ASP A 337 2.10 13.37 -9.41
CA ASP A 337 2.22 13.85 -10.79
C ASP A 337 1.54 12.84 -11.72
N HIS A 338 0.21 12.70 -11.60
CA HIS A 338 -0.57 12.09 -12.67
C HIS A 338 -1.00 13.23 -13.61
N PRO A 339 -0.68 13.18 -14.91
CA PRO A 339 -1.05 14.24 -15.88
C PRO A 339 -2.57 14.41 -16.09
N ASP A 340 -3.40 13.59 -15.43
CA ASP A 340 -4.87 13.68 -15.45
C ASP A 340 -5.44 14.20 -14.12
N ALA A 341 -4.59 14.67 -13.20
CA ALA A 341 -4.98 15.21 -11.89
C ALA A 341 -5.26 16.72 -11.90
N ASP A 342 -5.62 17.27 -13.06
CA ASP A 342 -6.30 18.57 -13.15
C ASP A 342 -7.81 18.33 -13.12
N PRO A 343 -8.50 18.40 -11.96
CA PRO A 343 -9.95 18.42 -11.92
C PRO A 343 -10.53 19.74 -12.47
N CYS A 344 -9.68 20.64 -12.98
CA CYS A 344 -10.02 21.99 -13.44
C CYS A 344 -10.07 22.14 -14.97
N SER A 345 -10.33 21.08 -15.74
CA SER A 345 -10.69 21.21 -17.17
C SER A 345 -12.21 21.08 -17.36
N GLY A 346 -12.96 22.08 -16.91
CA GLY A 346 -14.40 22.18 -17.14
C GLY A 346 -15.05 23.13 -16.13
N ASP A 347 -16.07 23.87 -16.57
CA ASP A 347 -16.78 24.98 -15.90
C ASP A 347 -17.49 24.63 -14.56
N GLN A 348 -17.02 23.63 -13.80
CA GLN A 348 -17.66 23.14 -12.58
C GLN A 348 -17.02 23.63 -11.28
N CYS A 349 -16.02 24.53 -11.32
CA CYS A 349 -15.53 25.21 -10.12
C CYS A 349 -16.41 26.40 -9.75
N GLY A 350 -17.64 26.11 -9.28
CA GLY A 350 -18.53 27.05 -8.62
C GLY A 350 -18.07 27.41 -7.21
N TRP A 351 -16.85 27.93 -7.08
CA TRP A 351 -16.46 28.68 -5.88
C TRP A 351 -17.10 30.06 -5.97
N HIS A 352 -18.26 30.23 -5.30
CA HIS A 352 -18.79 31.55 -5.00
C HIS A 352 -17.73 32.35 -4.24
N ARG A 353 -16.97 33.19 -4.94
CA ARG A 353 -16.24 34.28 -4.31
C ARG A 353 -17.29 35.27 -3.78
N PRO A 354 -17.27 35.66 -2.50
CA PRO A 354 -18.04 36.82 -2.07
C PRO A 354 -17.50 38.04 -2.82
N SER A 355 -18.36 38.75 -3.54
CA SER A 355 -18.01 39.97 -4.24
C SER A 355 -17.50 41.01 -3.22
N PRO A 356 -16.40 41.73 -3.50
CA PRO A 356 -16.06 42.89 -2.71
C PRO A 356 -17.03 44.01 -3.09
N PHE A 357 -17.59 44.63 -2.06
CA PHE A 357 -18.19 45.95 -2.04
C PHE A 357 -17.84 46.82 -3.26
N ARG A 358 -18.86 47.23 -4.01
CA ARG A 358 -18.81 48.45 -4.80
C ARG A 358 -20.04 49.29 -4.45
N ASP A 359 -19.78 50.27 -3.59
CA ASP A 359 -20.69 51.34 -3.26
C ASP A 359 -21.08 52.16 -4.51
N ARG A 360 -22.35 52.54 -4.52
CA ARG A 360 -22.94 53.83 -4.89
C ARG A 360 -22.17 54.69 -5.92
N HIS A 361 -22.82 54.97 -7.05
CA HIS A 361 -23.40 56.28 -7.35
C HIS A 361 -24.04 56.23 -8.75
N GLY A 362 -25.35 56.47 -8.84
CA GLY A 362 -25.94 57.13 -10.02
C GLY A 362 -25.75 58.66 -9.90
N PRO A 363 -26.16 59.47 -10.88
CA PRO A 363 -27.07 59.19 -12.00
C PRO A 363 -26.37 58.87 -13.34
#